data_AF-A0A7C5ADV5-F1
#
_entry.id   AF-A0A7C5ADV5-F1
#
_cell.length_a   1.000
_cell.length_b   1.000
_cell.length_c   1.000
_cell.angle_alpha   90.00
_cell.angle_beta   90.00
_cell.angle_gamma   90.00
#
_symmetry.space_group_name_H-M   'P 1'
#
loop_
_entity.id
_entity.type
_entity.pdbx_description
1 polymer ?
#
loop_
_entity_poly.entity_id
_entity_poly.type
_entity_poly.pdbx_seq_one_letter_code
_entity_poly.pdbx_strand_id
1 'polypeptide(L)'
;MVTPLQHCVADLMSAYEEKVGQRISGRELSLRIGKSRNHISQILNDGLVPSGEVLSALGRHLEADDADMNRLLLSAMRTKVIKRARDSYWLREALEMMSHVGHERNNLRRFIESSGEWEPYVAWREEFGEDESPDPIEMSPEEEARARAAVAARSREAAAQDQDET
;
A
#
# COMPACT_ATOMS: atom_id res chain seq x y z
N MET A 1 15.96 6.66 -0.18
CA MET A 1 15.20 5.53 -0.77
C MET A 1 13.74 5.93 -0.77
N VAL A 2 13.08 5.93 -1.93
CA VAL A 2 11.64 6.19 -2.01
C VAL A 2 10.90 4.94 -1.56
N THR A 3 9.93 5.11 -0.65
CA THR A 3 9.18 3.99 -0.06
C THR A 3 7.94 3.64 -0.89
N PRO A 4 7.40 2.41 -0.78
CA PRO A 4 6.14 2.03 -1.41
C PRO A 4 5.00 3.01 -1.09
N LEU A 5 4.92 3.49 0.15
CA LEU A 5 3.92 4.48 0.57
C LEU A 5 4.07 5.81 -0.19
N GLN A 6 5.31 6.28 -0.39
CA GLN A 6 5.54 7.53 -1.13
C GLN A 6 5.15 7.42 -2.59
N HIS A 7 5.43 6.27 -3.24
CA HIS A 7 4.97 6.02 -4.61
C HIS A 7 3.45 6.02 -4.68
N CYS A 8 2.78 5.26 -3.81
CA CYS A 8 1.32 5.19 -3.80
C CYS A 8 0.69 6.58 -3.57
N VAL A 9 1.20 7.39 -2.64
CA VAL A 9 0.65 8.73 -2.40
C VAL A 9 0.91 9.66 -3.60
N ALA A 10 2.07 9.57 -4.26
CA ALA A 10 2.35 10.35 -5.47
C ALA A 10 1.43 9.97 -6.63
N ASP A 11 1.15 8.68 -6.82
CA ASP A 11 0.21 8.19 -7.83
C ASP A 11 -1.21 8.71 -7.55
N LEU A 12 -1.67 8.63 -6.29
CA LEU A 12 -2.98 9.15 -5.89
C LEU A 12 -3.10 10.66 -6.11
N MET A 13 -2.05 11.42 -5.79
CA MET A 13 -2.02 12.86 -6.06
C MET A 13 -2.07 13.17 -7.55
N SER A 14 -1.48 12.32 -8.40
CA SER A 14 -1.50 12.47 -9.85
C SER A 14 -2.86 12.11 -10.43
N ALA A 15 -3.46 11.01 -9.99
CA ALA A 15 -4.82 10.62 -10.36
C ALA A 15 -5.87 11.68 -9.94
N TYR A 16 -5.72 12.25 -8.74
CA TYR A 16 -6.54 13.37 -8.30
C TYR A 16 -6.39 14.61 -9.22
N GLU A 17 -5.15 14.95 -9.60
CA GLU A 17 -4.88 16.07 -10.52
C GLU A 17 -5.52 15.84 -11.89
N GLU A 18 -5.46 14.61 -12.42
CA GLU A 18 -6.11 14.23 -13.68
C GLU A 18 -7.64 14.32 -13.58
N LYS A 19 -8.22 13.91 -12.45
CA LYS A 19 -9.67 13.91 -12.22
C LYS A 19 -10.24 15.30 -12.00
N VAL A 20 -9.57 16.12 -11.19
CA VAL A 20 -10.07 17.43 -10.73
C VAL A 20 -9.50 18.59 -11.58
N GLY A 21 -8.47 18.33 -12.38
CA GLY A 21 -7.78 19.34 -13.19
C GLY A 21 -6.90 20.30 -12.37
N GLN A 22 -6.66 20.00 -11.09
CA GLN A 22 -5.88 20.84 -10.20
C GLN A 22 -4.93 20.01 -9.33
N ARG A 23 -3.65 20.39 -9.35
CA ARG A 23 -2.64 19.82 -8.46
C ARG A 23 -2.89 20.21 -7.01
N ILE A 24 -2.96 19.21 -6.13
CA ILE A 24 -3.04 19.45 -4.69
C ILE A 24 -1.64 19.64 -4.10
N SER A 25 -1.43 20.77 -3.42
CA SER A 25 -0.15 21.05 -2.74
C SER A 25 -0.08 20.34 -1.38
N GLY A 26 1.12 20.01 -0.91
CA GLY A 26 1.31 19.46 0.45
C GLY A 26 0.79 20.40 1.57
N ARG A 27 0.80 21.72 1.33
CA ARG A 27 0.18 22.70 2.23
C ARG A 27 -1.33 22.53 2.29
N GLU A 28 -1.97 22.37 1.15
CA GLU A 28 -3.40 22.17 1.08
C GLU A 28 -3.82 20.83 1.69
N LEU A 29 -3.06 19.77 1.39
CA LEU A 29 -3.23 18.46 2.02
C LEU A 29 -3.15 18.56 3.56
N SER A 30 -2.20 19.34 4.08
CA SER A 30 -2.05 19.55 5.53
C SER A 30 -3.27 20.21 6.17
N LEU A 31 -3.89 21.16 5.47
CA LEU A 31 -5.09 21.85 5.95
C LEU A 31 -6.31 20.91 5.93
N ARG A 32 -6.48 20.13 4.86
CA ARG A 32 -7.59 19.18 4.73
C ARG A 32 -7.54 18.08 5.80
N ILE A 33 -6.36 17.48 5.99
CA ILE A 33 -6.16 16.37 6.94
C ILE A 33 -6.07 16.87 8.40
N GLY A 34 -5.82 18.16 8.63
CA GLY A 34 -5.63 18.72 9.97
C GLY A 34 -4.32 18.28 10.62
N LYS A 35 -3.26 18.09 9.83
CA LYS A 35 -1.91 17.76 10.32
C LYS A 35 -0.92 18.86 10.00
N SER A 36 0.18 18.93 10.75
CA SER A 36 1.20 19.95 10.52
C SER A 36 1.86 19.74 9.15
N ARG A 37 2.34 20.84 8.55
CA ARG A 37 3.08 20.77 7.28
C ARG A 37 4.31 19.87 7.38
N ASN A 38 4.97 19.88 8.55
CA ASN A 38 6.09 18.98 8.80
C ASN A 38 5.66 17.51 8.75
N HIS A 39 4.51 17.18 9.35
CA HIS A 39 3.99 15.82 9.34
C HIS A 39 3.65 15.35 7.91
N ILE A 40 3.02 16.20 7.09
CA ILE A 40 2.78 15.88 5.67
C ILE A 40 4.09 15.76 4.90
N SER A 41 5.05 16.66 5.13
CA SER A 41 6.39 16.56 4.52
C SER A 41 7.07 15.24 4.87
N GLN A 42 6.98 14.78 6.12
CA GLN A 42 7.57 13.51 6.55
C GLN A 42 6.91 12.32 5.86
N ILE A 43 5.60 12.36 5.62
CA ILE A 43 4.89 11.32 4.85
C ILE A 43 5.39 11.32 3.39
N LEU A 44 5.39 12.49 2.75
CA LEU A 44 5.67 12.64 1.31
C LEU A 44 7.15 12.45 0.96
N ASN A 45 8.07 12.96 1.78
CA ASN A 45 9.49 13.05 1.47
C ASN A 45 10.33 12.04 2.25
N ASP A 46 9.95 11.74 3.49
CA ASP A 46 10.72 10.84 4.36
C ASP A 46 10.11 9.44 4.44
N GLY A 47 8.93 9.22 3.86
CA GLY A 47 8.20 7.95 3.89
C GLY A 47 7.75 7.56 5.31
N LEU A 48 7.42 8.54 6.15
CA LEU A 48 6.78 8.30 7.44
C LEU A 48 5.47 7.55 7.19
N VAL A 49 5.28 6.44 7.91
CA VAL A 49 4.00 5.73 7.92
C VAL A 49 3.14 6.35 9.03
N PRO A 50 2.07 7.09 8.69
CA PRO A 50 1.24 7.74 9.70
C PRO A 50 0.23 6.75 10.31
N SER A 51 -0.65 7.22 11.20
CA SER A 51 -1.73 6.38 11.76
C SER A 51 -2.77 6.02 10.70
N GLY A 52 -3.57 4.98 10.97
CA GLY A 52 -4.66 4.55 10.09
C GLY A 52 -5.64 5.67 9.78
N GLU A 53 -6.06 6.44 10.78
CA GLU A 53 -6.96 7.60 10.60
C GLU A 53 -6.40 8.64 9.61
N VAL A 54 -5.08 8.86 9.63
CA VAL A 54 -4.42 9.80 8.72
C VAL A 54 -4.33 9.23 7.31
N LEU A 55 -4.09 7.92 7.16
CA LEU A 55 -4.13 7.25 5.86
C LEU A 55 -5.53 7.30 5.24
N SER A 56 -6.57 7.01 6.03
CA SER A 56 -7.97 7.11 5.59
C SER A 56 -8.35 8.54 5.22
N ALA A 57 -7.90 9.54 5.99
CA ALA A 57 -8.11 10.95 5.63
C ALA A 57 -7.37 11.34 4.34
N LEU A 58 -6.15 10.82 4.14
CA LEU A 58 -5.37 11.01 2.92
C LEU A 58 -6.13 10.50 1.69
N GLY A 59 -6.60 9.25 1.72
CA GLY A 59 -7.35 8.69 0.60
C GLY A 59 -8.66 9.41 0.35
N ARG A 60 -9.42 9.72 1.41
CA ARG A 60 -10.67 10.48 1.28
C ARG A 60 -10.47 11.85 0.61
N HIS A 61 -9.44 12.59 1.02
CA HIS A 61 -9.17 13.92 0.44
C HIS A 61 -8.54 13.88 -0.96
N LEU A 62 -8.01 12.73 -1.36
CA LEU A 62 -7.54 12.44 -2.71
C LEU A 62 -8.58 11.70 -3.56
N GLU A 63 -9.81 11.56 -3.05
CA GLU A 63 -10.90 10.84 -3.72
C GLU A 63 -10.53 9.42 -4.18
N ALA A 64 -9.72 8.74 -3.37
CA ALA A 64 -9.39 7.33 -3.56
C ALA A 64 -10.65 6.47 -3.50
N ASP A 65 -10.81 5.58 -4.47
CA ASP A 65 -11.77 4.49 -4.40
C ASP A 65 -11.27 3.38 -3.46
N ASP A 66 -12.06 2.32 -3.31
CA ASP A 66 -11.74 1.22 -2.39
C ASP A 66 -10.46 0.49 -2.81
N ALA A 67 -10.22 0.33 -4.13
CA ALA A 67 -9.01 -0.31 -4.63
C ALA A 67 -7.75 0.51 -4.30
N ASP A 68 -7.82 1.82 -4.52
CA ASP A 68 -6.79 2.78 -4.18
C ASP A 68 -6.54 2.88 -2.68
N MET A 69 -7.61 2.83 -1.88
CA MET A 69 -7.48 2.82 -0.43
C MET A 69 -6.73 1.58 0.07
N ASN A 70 -7.02 0.43 -0.51
CA ASN A 70 -6.32 -0.80 -0.16
C ASN A 70 -4.86 -0.72 -0.56
N ARG A 71 -4.58 -0.30 -1.79
CA ARG A 71 -3.21 -0.03 -2.25
C ARG A 71 -2.45 0.89 -1.30
N LEU A 72 -3.10 1.94 -0.78
CA LEU A 72 -2.51 2.87 0.18
C LEU A 72 -2.17 2.22 1.53
N LEU A 73 -3.12 1.46 2.11
CA LEU A 73 -2.92 0.76 3.39
C LEU A 73 -1.76 -0.23 3.33
N LEU A 74 -1.63 -0.94 2.21
CA LEU A 74 -0.62 -1.97 2.05
C LEU A 74 0.74 -1.39 1.74
N SER A 75 0.76 -0.32 0.96
CA SER A 75 1.97 0.46 0.76
C SER A 75 2.49 1.00 2.09
N ALA A 76 1.60 1.41 3.00
CA ALA A 76 1.95 1.76 4.37
C ALA A 76 2.46 0.56 5.19
N MET A 77 1.80 -0.60 5.13
CA MET A 77 2.27 -1.83 5.80
C MET A 77 3.65 -2.26 5.30
N ARG A 78 3.83 -2.38 3.98
CA ARG A 78 5.12 -2.71 3.34
C ARG A 78 6.20 -1.74 3.75
N THR A 79 5.93 -0.44 3.71
CA THR A 79 6.88 0.58 4.15
C THR A 79 7.26 0.41 5.62
N LYS A 80 6.29 0.10 6.48
CA LYS A 80 6.51 -0.14 7.91
C LYS A 80 7.39 -1.37 8.15
N VAL A 81 7.15 -2.47 7.42
CA VAL A 81 7.97 -3.69 7.48
C VAL A 81 9.40 -3.39 6.99
N ILE A 82 9.57 -2.77 5.82
CA ILE A 82 10.88 -2.42 5.27
C ILE A 82 11.68 -1.53 6.25
N LYS A 83 11.02 -0.57 6.91
CA LYS A 83 11.69 0.36 7.82
C LYS A 83 12.01 -0.23 9.19
N ARG A 84 11.20 -1.18 9.70
CA ARG A 84 11.33 -1.71 11.07
C ARG A 84 11.92 -3.11 11.16
N ALA A 85 11.82 -3.92 10.11
CA ALA A 85 12.38 -5.26 10.12
C ALA A 85 13.91 -5.17 10.18
N ARG A 86 14.47 -5.64 11.30
CA ARG A 86 15.92 -5.77 11.52
C ARG A 86 16.50 -7.00 10.83
N ASP A 87 15.68 -8.04 10.62
CA ASP A 87 16.08 -9.32 10.04
C ASP A 87 15.33 -9.56 8.71
N SER A 88 16.09 -10.06 7.73
CA SER A 88 15.60 -10.46 6.40
C SER A 88 14.54 -11.57 6.46
N TYR A 89 14.56 -12.42 7.51
CA TYR A 89 13.57 -13.48 7.70
C TYR A 89 12.15 -12.91 7.90
N TRP A 90 11.95 -12.06 8.90
CA TRP A 90 10.63 -11.47 9.19
C TRP A 90 10.14 -10.51 8.10
N LEU A 91 11.07 -9.84 7.41
CA LEU A 91 10.74 -9.05 6.22
C LEU A 91 10.15 -9.93 5.13
N ARG A 92 10.81 -11.06 4.83
CA ARG A 92 10.34 -12.03 3.84
C ARG A 92 8.99 -12.60 4.24
N GLU A 93 8.85 -13.01 5.49
CA GLU A 93 7.64 -13.67 5.96
C GLU A 93 6.42 -12.75 5.94
N ALA A 94 6.58 -11.49 6.36
CA ALA A 94 5.52 -10.50 6.23
C ALA A 94 5.17 -10.18 4.76
N LEU A 95 6.15 -10.18 3.84
CA LEU A 95 5.91 -9.98 2.41
C LEU A 95 5.20 -11.20 1.79
N GLU A 96 5.57 -12.42 2.17
CA GLU A 96 4.94 -13.66 1.72
C GLU A 96 3.49 -13.76 2.23
N MET A 97 3.23 -13.43 3.50
CA MET A 97 1.86 -13.35 4.04
C MET A 97 0.99 -12.35 3.28
N MET A 98 1.51 -11.14 2.98
CA MET A 98 0.78 -10.15 2.19
C MET A 98 0.53 -10.62 0.75
N SER A 99 1.46 -11.37 0.16
CA SER A 99 1.30 -11.95 -1.19
C SER A 99 0.27 -13.08 -1.21
N HIS A 100 0.26 -13.92 -0.16
CA HIS A 100 -0.70 -15.02 -0.02
C HIS A 100 -2.14 -14.52 0.06
N VAL A 101 -2.39 -13.47 0.86
CA VAL A 101 -3.70 -12.82 0.95
C VAL A 101 -4.17 -12.29 -0.42
N GLY A 102 -3.27 -11.70 -1.20
CA GLY A 102 -3.60 -11.26 -2.57
C GLY A 102 -3.94 -12.43 -3.51
N HIS A 103 -3.18 -13.54 -3.44
CA HIS A 103 -3.39 -14.72 -4.27
C HIS A 103 -4.69 -15.47 -3.94
N GLU A 104 -4.93 -15.73 -2.66
CA GLU A 104 -6.11 -16.46 -2.20
C GLU A 104 -7.39 -15.73 -2.62
N ARG A 105 -7.37 -14.40 -2.51
CA ARG A 105 -8.50 -13.59 -2.93
C ARG A 105 -8.71 -13.57 -4.45
N ASN A 106 -7.64 -13.50 -5.24
CA ASN A 106 -7.74 -13.63 -6.70
C ASN A 106 -8.30 -14.99 -7.13
N ASN A 107 -7.93 -16.05 -6.40
CA ASN A 107 -8.51 -17.38 -6.64
C ASN A 107 -10.00 -17.42 -6.31
N LEU A 108 -10.42 -16.81 -5.19
CA LEU A 108 -11.84 -16.70 -4.81
C LEU A 108 -12.64 -15.88 -5.83
N ARG A 109 -12.09 -14.75 -6.29
CA ARG A 109 -12.70 -13.94 -7.35
C ARG A 109 -12.89 -14.76 -8.63
N ARG A 110 -11.82 -15.40 -9.12
CA ARG A 110 -11.89 -16.26 -10.33
C ARG A 110 -12.87 -17.41 -10.17
N PHE A 111 -12.98 -17.97 -8.97
CA PHE A 111 -13.94 -19.03 -8.66
C PHE A 111 -15.38 -18.53 -8.83
N ILE A 112 -15.72 -17.38 -8.22
CA ILE A 112 -17.06 -16.76 -8.32
C ILE A 112 -17.37 -16.33 -9.77
N GLU A 113 -16.39 -15.76 -10.47
CA GLU A 113 -16.52 -15.41 -11.90
C GLU A 113 -16.77 -16.66 -12.75
N SER A 114 -16.05 -17.76 -12.48
CA SER A 114 -16.21 -19.02 -13.22
C SER A 114 -17.53 -19.74 -12.94
N SER A 115 -18.16 -19.49 -11.78
CA SER A 115 -19.47 -20.04 -11.44
C SER A 115 -20.63 -19.22 -12.00
N GLY A 116 -20.36 -18.05 -12.61
CA GLY A 116 -21.39 -17.14 -13.11
C GLY A 116 -22.13 -16.38 -12.00
N GLU A 117 -21.62 -16.43 -10.77
CA GLU A 117 -22.26 -15.88 -9.57
C GLU A 117 -21.71 -14.49 -9.19
N TRP A 118 -20.89 -13.89 -10.07
CA TRP A 118 -20.27 -12.59 -9.80
C TRP A 118 -21.28 -11.46 -9.67
N GLU A 119 -22.23 -11.36 -10.61
CA GLU A 119 -23.29 -10.34 -10.56
C GLU A 119 -24.20 -10.52 -9.33
N PRO A 120 -24.68 -11.74 -8.99
CA PRO A 120 -25.37 -12.01 -7.73
C PRO A 120 -24.55 -11.65 -6.48
N TYR A 121 -23.25 -11.95 -6.47
CA TYR A 121 -22.35 -11.62 -5.37
C TYR A 121 -22.20 -10.09 -5.19
N VAL A 122 -22.04 -9.34 -6.29
CA VAL A 122 -21.97 -7.87 -6.25
C VAL A 122 -23.28 -7.28 -5.74
N ALA A 123 -24.43 -7.73 -6.24
CA ALA A 123 -25.73 -7.26 -5.80
C ALA A 123 -25.98 -7.56 -4.31
N TRP A 124 -25.63 -8.77 -3.86
CA TRP A 124 -25.70 -9.15 -2.44
C TRP A 124 -24.76 -8.30 -1.56
N ARG A 125 -23.55 -8.01 -2.05
CA ARG A 125 -22.57 -7.15 -1.36
C ARG A 125 -23.08 -5.72 -1.21
N GLU A 126 -23.71 -5.17 -2.25
CA GLU A 126 -24.31 -3.83 -2.23
C GLU A 126 -25.55 -3.73 -1.32
N GLU A 127 -26.32 -4.82 -1.21
CA GLU A 127 -27.57 -4.86 -0.41
C GLU A 127 -27.32 -5.18 1.08
N PHE A 128 -26.31 -6.01 1.39
CA PHE A 128 -26.11 -6.56 2.75
C PHE A 128 -24.69 -6.41 3.31
N GLY A 129 -23.74 -5.89 2.54
CA GLY A 129 -22.35 -5.72 2.99
C GLY A 129 -22.17 -4.49 3.87
N GLU A 130 -22.08 -4.68 5.19
CA GLU A 130 -21.36 -3.74 6.05
C GLU A 130 -19.86 -3.91 5.75
N ASP A 131 -19.26 -2.92 5.10
CA ASP A 131 -17.90 -2.99 4.58
C ASP A 131 -16.85 -2.85 5.71
N GLU A 132 -16.20 -3.95 6.07
CA GLU A 132 -14.92 -3.94 6.80
C GLU A 132 -13.82 -4.78 6.10
N SER A 133 -14.08 -5.36 4.92
CA SER A 133 -13.16 -6.33 4.30
C SER A 133 -12.51 -5.80 3.01
N PRO A 134 -11.22 -5.39 3.09
CA PRO A 134 -10.51 -4.69 2.02
C PRO A 134 -10.38 -5.49 0.70
N ASP A 135 -10.46 -4.79 -0.44
CA ASP A 135 -10.22 -5.22 -1.83
C ASP A 135 -8.84 -5.88 -2.10
N PRO A 136 -8.72 -6.80 -3.09
CA PRO A 136 -7.55 -7.64 -3.26
C PRO A 136 -6.40 -6.81 -3.77
N ILE A 137 -5.21 -7.32 -3.49
CA ILE A 137 -3.98 -6.60 -3.67
C ILE A 137 -3.31 -7.24 -4.86
N GLU A 138 -3.60 -6.75 -6.06
CA GLU A 138 -2.86 -7.17 -7.23
C GLU A 138 -1.46 -6.54 -7.18
N MET A 139 -0.44 -7.35 -6.93
CA MET A 139 0.94 -6.94 -7.20
C MET A 139 1.18 -7.03 -8.69
N SER A 140 1.55 -5.91 -9.31
CA SER A 140 2.10 -5.98 -10.66
C SER A 140 3.39 -6.82 -10.66
N PRO A 141 3.72 -7.48 -11.78
CA PRO A 141 4.97 -8.22 -11.92
C PRO A 141 6.21 -7.37 -11.60
N GLU A 142 6.14 -6.06 -11.86
CA GLU A 142 7.21 -5.12 -11.52
C GLU A 142 7.36 -4.88 -10.01
N GLU A 143 6.25 -4.78 -9.28
CA GLU A 143 6.26 -4.63 -7.83
C GLU A 143 6.78 -5.89 -7.14
N GLU A 144 6.45 -7.06 -7.68
CA GLU A 144 6.98 -8.34 -7.21
C GLU A 144 8.49 -8.44 -7.44
N ALA A 145 8.96 -8.06 -8.63
CA ALA A 145 10.38 -8.02 -8.95
C ALA A 145 11.14 -7.05 -8.04
N ARG A 146 10.59 -5.85 -7.77
CA ARG A 146 11.20 -4.87 -6.85
C ARG A 146 11.24 -5.36 -5.40
N ALA A 147 10.18 -6.01 -4.92
CA ALA A 147 10.15 -6.58 -3.59
C ALA A 147 11.21 -7.68 -3.43
N ARG A 148 11.33 -8.58 -4.42
CA ARG A 148 12.38 -9.62 -4.45
C ARG A 148 13.80 -9.02 -4.50
N ALA A 149 14.00 -7.98 -5.31
CA ALA A 149 15.29 -7.29 -5.40
C ALA A 149 15.69 -6.61 -4.08
N ALA A 150 14.73 -5.98 -3.38
CA ALA A 150 14.96 -5.33 -2.09
C ALA A 150 15.34 -6.35 -0.99
N VAL A 151 14.69 -7.52 -0.96
CA VAL A 151 15.05 -8.62 -0.05
C VAL A 151 16.47 -9.11 -0.36
N ALA A 152 16.79 -9.35 -1.63
CA ALA A 152 18.12 -9.82 -2.04
C ALA A 152 19.25 -8.81 -1.79
N ALA A 153 18.97 -7.50 -1.86
CA ALA A 153 19.94 -6.45 -1.53
C ALA A 153 20.25 -6.45 -0.02
N ARG A 154 19.23 -6.48 0.83
CA ARG A 154 19.43 -6.50 2.29
C ARG A 154 20.07 -7.78 2.81
N SER A 155 19.76 -8.93 2.23
CA SER A 155 20.45 -10.17 2.60
C SER A 155 21.93 -10.15 2.22
N ARG A 156 22.31 -9.45 1.15
CA ARG A 156 23.72 -9.24 0.78
C ARG A 156 24.43 -8.24 1.71
N GLU A 157 23.76 -7.16 2.09
CA GLU A 157 24.29 -6.20 3.07
C GLU A 157 24.51 -6.84 4.45
N ALA A 158 23.56 -7.66 4.91
CA ALA A 158 23.70 -8.41 6.17
C ALA A 158 24.87 -9.42 6.11
N ALA A 159 25.00 -10.16 5.01
CA ALA A 159 26.10 -11.10 4.83
C ALA A 159 27.49 -10.43 4.73
N ALA A 160 27.55 -9.19 4.22
CA ALA A 160 28.78 -8.41 4.16
C ALA A 160 29.18 -7.85 5.54
N GLN A 161 28.20 -7.48 6.37
CA GLN A 161 28.46 -7.02 7.75
C GLN A 161 28.97 -8.13 8.65
N ASP A 162 28.49 -9.37 8.48
CA ASP A 162 29.00 -10.54 9.23
C ASP A 162 30.45 -10.93 8.86
N GLN A 163 30.95 -10.52 7.68
CA GLN A 163 32.32 -10.83 7.23
C GLN A 163 33.36 -9.80 7.70
N ASP A 164 32.95 -8.58 8.05
CA ASP A 164 33.84 -7.53 8.59
C ASP A 164 34.04 -7.66 10.11
N GLU A 165 33.26 -8.52 10.80
CA GLU A 165 33.36 -8.77 12.24
C GLU A 165 34.14 -10.04 12.62
N THR A 166 34.72 -10.77 11.63
CA THR A 166 35.59 -11.96 11.82
C THR A 166 37.01 -11.74 11.33
#